data_AF-A0A1Q7AGX6-F1
#
_entry.id   AF-A0A1Q7AGX6-F1
#
_cell.length_a   1.000
_cell.length_b   1.000
_cell.length_c   1.000
_cell.angle_alpha   90.00
_cell.angle_beta   90.00
_cell.angle_gamma   90.00
#
_symmetry.space_group_name_H-M   'P 1'
#
loop_
_entity.id
_entity.type
_entity.pdbx_description
1 polymer ?
#
loop_
_entity_poly.entity_id
_entity_poly.type
_entity_poly.pdbx_seq_one_letter_code
_entity_poly.pdbx_strand_id
1 'polypeptide(L)' 'MARYTLVYGVRLIPEGTLKGVEEATLKLADGSIAGLTLHTFDGTIPQLRRSLDRSLDAFFDLLPGAADEDVDQFGE' A
#
# COMPACT_ATOMS: atom_id res chain seq x y z
N MET A 1 -15.09 12.46 10.03
CA MET A 1 -14.33 11.58 9.14
C MET A 1 -14.06 12.26 7.82
N ALA A 2 -12.79 12.51 7.55
CA ALA A 2 -12.35 12.87 6.21
C ALA A 2 -12.61 11.71 5.23
N ARG A 3 -12.67 12.02 3.92
CA ARG A 3 -12.78 11.01 2.87
C ARG A 3 -11.42 10.83 2.21
N TYR A 4 -10.96 9.59 2.17
CA TYR A 4 -9.67 9.23 1.59
C TYR A 4 -9.85 8.40 0.32
N THR A 5 -8.89 8.53 -0.60
CA THR A 5 -8.75 7.64 -1.76
C THR A 5 -7.57 6.72 -1.51
N LEU A 6 -7.82 5.42 -1.35
CA LEU A 6 -6.77 4.41 -1.28
C LEU A 6 -6.40 3.95 -2.70
N VAL A 7 -5.14 4.12 -3.07
CA VAL A 7 -4.58 3.57 -4.31
C VAL A 7 -3.80 2.30 -3.97
N TYR A 8 -4.19 1.16 -4.55
CA TYR A 8 -3.61 -0.15 -4.20
C TYR A 8 -3.55 -1.07 -5.42
N GLY A 9 -2.47 -1.85 -5.57
CA GLY A 9 -2.27 -2.77 -6.68
C GLY A 9 -1.68 -4.12 -6.26
N VAL A 10 -2.16 -5.20 -6.88
CA VAL A 10 -1.68 -6.58 -6.65
C VAL A 10 -1.46 -7.29 -7.97
N ARG A 11 -0.30 -7.93 -8.13
CA ARG A 11 0.00 -8.76 -9.30
C ARG A 11 0.84 -9.95 -8.88
N LEU A 12 0.39 -11.16 -9.21
CA LEU A 12 1.23 -12.35 -9.14
C LEU A 12 2.09 -12.45 -10.40
N ILE A 13 3.38 -12.71 -10.19
CA ILE A 13 4.38 -12.89 -11.24
C ILE A 13 5.10 -14.21 -10.93
N PRO A 14 5.39 -15.06 -11.93
CA PRO A 14 6.13 -16.29 -11.70
C PRO A 14 7.48 -16.02 -11.02
N GLU A 15 7.83 -16.86 -10.05
CA GLU A 15 9.07 -16.74 -9.29
C GLU A 15 10.29 -16.68 -10.22
N GLY A 16 11.21 -15.75 -9.93
CA GLY A 16 12.44 -15.54 -10.70
C GLY A 16 12.27 -14.80 -12.05
N THR A 17 11.04 -14.50 -12.46
CA THR A 17 10.79 -13.77 -13.73
C THR A 17 10.72 -12.25 -13.56
N LEU A 18 10.37 -11.75 -12.38
CA LEU A 18 10.43 -10.32 -12.07
C LEU A 18 11.89 -9.84 -12.04
N LYS A 19 12.19 -8.78 -12.79
CA LYS A 19 13.54 -8.18 -12.87
C LYS A 19 13.66 -6.86 -12.12
N GLY A 20 12.55 -6.19 -11.85
CA GLY A 20 12.52 -4.93 -11.13
C GLY A 20 11.11 -4.38 -11.08
N VAL A 21 10.90 -3.46 -10.14
CA VAL A 21 9.70 -2.64 -10.02
C VAL A 21 10.15 -1.19 -10.07
N GLU A 22 9.54 -0.39 -10.93
CA GLU A 22 9.82 1.03 -11.04
C GLU A 22 8.84 1.84 -10.18
N GLU A 23 9.22 3.07 -9.83
CA GLU A 23 8.37 3.99 -9.08
C GLU A 23 7.06 4.24 -9.82
N ALA A 24 5.94 4.10 -9.10
CA ALA A 24 4.64 4.54 -9.58
C ALA A 24 4.39 5.98 -9.11
N THR A 25 3.82 6.81 -9.97
CA THR A 25 3.53 8.21 -9.66
C THR A 25 2.03 8.50 -9.70
N LEU A 26 1.58 9.35 -8.78
CA LEU A 26 0.22 9.84 -8.67
C LEU A 26 0.16 11.28 -9.17
N LYS A 27 -0.84 11.59 -9.98
CA LYS A 27 -1.18 12.96 -10.37
C LYS A 27 -2.33 13.44 -9.50
N LEU A 28 -2.08 14.44 -8.68
CA LEU A 28 -3.08 14.98 -7.77
C LEU A 28 -3.89 16.08 -8.44
N ALA A 29 -5.08 16.36 -7.90
CA ALA A 29 -6.02 17.30 -8.49
C ALA A 29 -5.51 18.75 -8.49
N ASP A 30 -4.56 19.07 -7.61
CA ASP A 30 -3.87 20.37 -7.55
C ASP A 30 -2.72 20.50 -8.56
N GLY A 31 -2.47 19.45 -9.36
CA GLY A 31 -1.40 19.39 -10.36
C GLY A 31 -0.06 18.91 -9.81
N SER A 32 0.05 18.63 -8.51
CA SER A 32 1.26 18.06 -7.91
C SER A 32 1.44 16.57 -8.24
N ILE A 33 2.67 16.08 -8.11
CA ILE A 33 3.04 14.68 -8.32
C ILE A 33 3.53 14.11 -6.99
N ALA A 34 3.02 12.94 -6.64
CA ALA A 34 3.46 12.17 -5.48
C ALA A 34 3.95 10.78 -5.90
N GLY A 35 4.93 10.23 -5.18
CA GLY A 35 5.35 8.84 -5.35
C GLY A 35 4.39 7.86 -4.66
N LEU A 36 4.14 6.72 -5.28
CA LEU A 36 3.45 5.58 -4.69
C LEU A 36 4.50 4.52 -4.31
N THR A 37 4.59 4.21 -3.02
CA THR A 37 5.47 3.15 -2.53
C THR A 37 4.94 1.78 -2.95
N LEU A 38 5.81 0.97 -3.56
CA LEU A 38 5.50 -0.39 -4.01
C LEU A 38 6.29 -1.40 -3.16
N HIS A 39 5.60 -2.47 -2.75
CA HIS A 39 6.20 -3.56 -1.97
C HIS A 39 6.15 -4.86 -2.76
N THR A 40 7.26 -5.61 -2.75
CA THR A 40 7.35 -6.95 -3.36
C THR A 40 7.51 -8.00 -2.28
N PHE A 41 6.76 -9.10 -2.41
CA PHE A 41 6.88 -10.27 -1.56
C PHE A 41 7.17 -11.48 -2.44
N ASP A 42 8.17 -12.28 -2.04
CA ASP A 42 8.47 -13.56 -2.66
C ASP A 42 8.01 -14.70 -1.73
N GLY A 43 7.50 -15.77 -2.34
CA GLY A 43 7.15 -16.98 -1.61
C GLY A 43 5.95 -17.74 -2.18
N THR A 44 5.55 -18.76 -1.45
CA THR A 44 4.36 -19.56 -1.75
C THR A 44 3.08 -18.77 -1.53
N ILE A 45 1.97 -19.16 -2.16
CA ILE A 45 0.67 -18.48 -2.00
C ILE A 45 0.28 -18.27 -0.52
N PRO A 46 0.43 -19.25 0.41
CA PRO A 46 0.14 -19.00 1.83
C PRO A 46 1.05 -17.95 2.48
N GLN A 47 2.32 -17.89 2.11
CA GLN A 47 3.26 -16.87 2.60
C GLN A 47 2.90 -15.50 2.05
N LEU A 48 2.60 -15.40 0.75
CA LEU A 48 2.20 -14.14 0.09
C LEU A 48 0.95 -13.55 0.74
N ARG A 49 -0.07 -14.39 1.01
CA ARG A 49 -1.28 -13.95 1.72
C ARG A 49 -0.96 -13.40 3.11
N ARG A 50 -0.23 -14.16 3.92
CA ARG A 50 0.12 -13.74 5.29
C ARG A 50 0.93 -12.44 5.31
N SER A 51 1.90 -12.30 4.41
CA SER A 51 2.70 -11.08 4.31
C SER A 51 1.85 -9.89 3.88
N LEU A 52 0.93 -10.10 2.95
CA LEU A 52 0.05 -9.05 2.47
C LEU A 52 -0.93 -8.60 3.58
N ASP A 53 -1.59 -9.53 4.27
CA ASP A 53 -2.52 -9.21 5.36
C ASP A 53 -1.82 -8.37 6.43
N ARG A 54 -0.63 -8.80 6.87
CA ARG A 54 0.16 -8.04 7.85
C ARG A 54 0.57 -6.66 7.35
N SER A 55 0.89 -6.52 6.06
CA SER A 55 1.26 -5.23 5.48
C SER A 55 0.08 -4.27 5.43
N LEU A 56 -1.14 -4.78 5.22
CA LEU A 56 -2.36 -3.98 5.24
C LEU A 56 -2.70 -3.56 6.68
N ASP A 57 -2.67 -4.48 7.62
CA ASP A 57 -2.90 -4.18 9.04
C ASP A 57 -1.95 -3.08 9.52
N ALA A 58 -0.64 -3.26 9.29
CA ALA A 58 0.36 -2.28 9.69
C ALA A 58 0.20 -0.91 8.99
N PHE A 59 -0.33 -0.87 7.77
CA PHE A 59 -0.60 0.38 7.08
C PHE A 59 -1.73 1.16 7.76
N PHE A 60 -2.81 0.49 8.17
CA PHE A 60 -3.93 1.12 8.86
C PHE A 60 -3.64 1.44 10.34
N ASP A 61 -2.72 0.71 10.97
CA ASP A 61 -2.24 1.07 12.32
C ASP A 61 -1.43 2.38 12.31
N LEU A 62 -0.76 2.68 11.19
CA LEU A 62 0.13 3.85 11.08
C LEU A 62 -0.49 5.02 10.32
N LEU A 63 -1.51 4.77 9.48
CA LEU A 63 -2.26 5.75 8.66
C LEU A 63 -1.44 6.97 8.20
N PRO A 64 -0.34 6.76 7.44
CA PRO A 64 0.54 7.85 7.05
C PRO A 64 -0.20 8.93 6.26
N GLY A 65 -0.23 10.15 6.78
CA GLY A 65 -0.88 11.30 6.13
C GLY A 65 -2.37 11.49 6.47
N ALA A 66 -2.95 10.67 7.35
CA ALA A 66 -4.23 10.97 7.98
C ALA A 66 -4.08 12.05 9.07
N ALA A 67 -5.17 12.73 9.41
CA ALA A 67 -5.20 13.61 10.58
C ALA A 67 -5.29 12.75 11.85
N ASP A 68 -4.65 13.16 12.95
CA ASP A 68 -4.63 12.40 14.21
C ASP A 68 -6.04 11.98 14.67
N GLU A 69 -7.04 12.83 14.47
CA GLU A 69 -8.46 12.56 14.78
C GLU A 69 -9.08 11.42 13.98
N ASP A 70 -8.60 11.16 12.76
CA ASP A 70 -9.06 10.03 11.95
C ASP A 70 -8.27 8.75 12.32
N VAL A 71 -7.00 8.85 12.75
CA VAL A 71 -6.17 7.69 13.16
C VAL A 71 -6.75 6.97 14.37
N ASP A 72 -7.10 7.72 15.42
CA ASP A 72 -7.66 7.17 16.67
C ASP A 72 -8.99 6.44 16.45
N GLN A 73 -9.70 6.72 15.35
CA GLN A 73 -11.02 6.16 15.05
C GLN A 73 -10.97 4.89 14.18
N PHE A 74 -9.86 4.60 13.49
CA PHE A 74 -9.70 3.38 12.68
C PHE A 74 -9.12 2.19 13.45
N GLY A 75 -8.48 2.42 14.60
CA GLY A 75 -7.84 1.40 15.43
C GLY A 75 -8.75 0.69 16.44
N GLU A 76 -10.05 1.03 16.51
CA GLU A 76 -11.07 0.37 17.36
C GLU A 76 -11.93 -0.66 16.60
#